data_AF-A0A954Y3M9-F1
#
_entry.id   AF-A0A954Y3M9-F1
#
_cell.length_a   1.000
_cell.length_b   1.000
_cell.length_c   1.000
_cell.angle_alpha   90.00
_cell.angle_beta   90.00
_cell.angle_gamma   90.00
#
_symmetry.space_group_name_H-M   'P 1'
#
loop_
_entity.id
_entity.type
_entity.pdbx_description
1 polymer ?
#
loop_
_entity_poly.entity_id
_entity_poly.type
_entity_poly.pdbx_seq_one_letter_code
_entity_poly.pdbx_strand_id
1 'polypeptide(L)'
;DLESTNGTRVNGEETQLRILRFGDIIHVGRSVLLYGTREQIAGRLDELKGNGDPTAPQLDSELMKLASVDDSSSEFGANWAENEDFRSTLHIPAPPEVPNGLSPAQAAQFSEILEFLHLRTRSLIHAITAPTDGESAEIPFTQWQDLLDLQSLLAEYLRKMGEPGEE
;
A
#
# COMPACT_ATOMS: atom_id res chain seq x y z
N ASP A 1 5.19 19.32 -15.80
CA ASP A 1 5.90 20.33 -14.99
C ASP A 1 6.06 21.59 -15.82
N LEU A 2 5.67 22.74 -15.29
CA LEU A 2 5.81 24.04 -15.94
C LEU A 2 7.07 24.74 -15.42
N GLU A 3 8.21 24.05 -15.54
CA GLU A 3 9.53 24.54 -15.08
C GLU A 3 9.59 24.87 -13.58
N SER A 4 8.98 24.03 -12.73
CA SER A 4 9.11 24.18 -11.28
C SER A 4 10.57 24.09 -10.84
N THR A 5 11.00 25.00 -9.98
CA THR A 5 12.40 25.07 -9.48
C THR A 5 12.84 23.78 -8.77
N ASN A 6 11.90 23.02 -8.20
CA ASN A 6 12.18 21.78 -7.47
C ASN A 6 11.90 20.51 -8.29
N GLY A 7 11.46 20.65 -9.55
CA GLY A 7 11.00 19.55 -10.39
C GLY A 7 9.71 18.87 -9.89
N THR A 8 9.09 18.10 -10.77
CA THR A 8 7.99 17.18 -10.47
C THR A 8 8.47 15.76 -10.69
N ARG A 9 8.24 14.86 -9.71
CA ARG A 9 8.56 13.43 -9.86
C ARG A 9 7.31 12.57 -9.84
N VAL A 10 7.27 11.53 -10.66
CA VAL A 10 6.21 10.52 -10.66
C VAL A 10 6.86 9.15 -10.48
N ASN A 11 6.45 8.41 -9.44
CA ASN A 11 7.04 7.12 -9.04
C ASN A 11 8.57 7.15 -8.90
N GLY A 12 9.09 8.27 -8.36
CA GLY A 12 10.53 8.48 -8.16
C GLY A 12 11.25 9.12 -9.34
N GLU A 13 10.68 9.09 -10.55
CA GLU A 13 11.32 9.62 -11.78
C GLU A 13 10.96 11.09 -12.04
N GLU A 14 11.96 11.92 -12.31
CA GLU A 14 11.76 13.31 -12.71
C GLU A 14 11.10 13.40 -14.10
N THR A 15 10.05 14.20 -14.24
CA THR A 15 9.31 14.27 -15.49
C THR A 15 8.74 15.66 -15.80
N GLN A 16 8.88 16.07 -17.06
CA GLN A 16 8.25 17.27 -17.59
C GLN A 16 6.83 16.99 -18.09
N LEU A 17 6.59 15.83 -18.72
CA LEU A 17 5.28 15.42 -19.21
C LEU A 17 5.16 13.90 -19.07
N ARG A 18 4.09 13.44 -18.41
CA ARG A 18 3.81 12.02 -18.21
C ARG A 18 2.31 11.78 -18.22
N ILE A 19 1.90 10.69 -18.87
CA ILE A 19 0.54 10.16 -18.75
C ILE A 19 0.47 9.43 -17.40
N LEU A 20 -0.38 9.93 -16.51
CA LEU A 20 -0.57 9.34 -15.19
C LEU A 20 -1.45 8.10 -15.28
N ARG A 21 -1.13 7.12 -14.45
CA ARG A 21 -1.89 5.88 -14.28
C ARG A 21 -2.38 5.80 -12.84
N PHE A 22 -3.57 5.25 -12.62
CA PHE A 22 -4.09 5.09 -11.26
C PHE A 22 -3.08 4.32 -10.39
N GLY A 23 -2.81 4.84 -9.21
CA GLY A 23 -1.79 4.33 -8.29
C GLY A 23 -0.44 5.05 -8.40
N ASP A 24 -0.25 5.94 -9.37
CA ASP A 24 0.98 6.74 -9.48
C ASP A 24 1.15 7.68 -8.28
N ILE A 25 2.38 7.75 -7.77
CA ILE A 25 2.78 8.63 -6.69
C ILE A 25 3.47 9.86 -7.27
N ILE A 26 2.86 11.02 -7.08
CA ILE A 26 3.32 12.30 -7.61
C ILE A 26 3.96 13.12 -6.49
N HIS A 27 5.17 13.60 -6.73
CA HIS A 27 5.91 14.48 -5.84
C HIS A 27 5.95 15.88 -6.44
N VAL A 28 5.42 16.86 -5.71
CA VAL A 28 5.47 18.27 -6.07
C VAL A 28 6.05 19.04 -4.88
N GLY A 29 7.31 19.45 -4.99
CA GLY A 29 8.05 20.02 -3.86
C GLY A 29 8.11 19.04 -2.67
N ARG A 30 7.44 19.37 -1.56
CA ARG A 30 7.36 18.55 -0.33
C ARG A 30 6.09 17.70 -0.25
N SER A 31 5.14 17.93 -1.15
CA SER A 31 3.85 17.23 -1.16
C SER A 31 3.98 15.92 -1.93
N VAL A 32 3.28 14.89 -1.44
CA VAL A 32 3.11 13.61 -2.13
C VAL A 32 1.62 13.40 -2.34
N LEU A 33 1.25 13.10 -3.58
CA LEU A 33 -0.12 12.82 -3.99
C LEU A 33 -0.18 11.41 -4.57
N LEU A 34 -1.24 10.68 -4.25
CA LEU A 34 -1.59 9.43 -4.90
C LEU A 34 -2.64 9.73 -5.97
N TYR A 35 -2.41 9.30 -7.20
CA TYR A 35 -3.31 9.55 -8.31
C TYR A 35 -4.37 8.45 -8.45
N GLY A 36 -5.65 8.84 -8.44
CA GLY A 36 -6.79 7.94 -8.57
C GLY A 36 -7.57 7.73 -7.28
N THR A 37 -8.83 7.33 -7.43
CA THR A 37 -9.61 6.77 -6.31
C THR A 37 -9.17 5.34 -6.05
N ARG A 38 -9.64 4.81 -4.93
CA ARG A 38 -9.32 3.45 -4.52
C ARG A 38 -10.01 2.43 -5.45
N GLU A 39 -11.24 2.67 -5.91
CA GLU A 39 -11.94 1.89 -6.95
C GLU A 39 -11.05 1.80 -8.21
N GLN A 40 -10.54 2.96 -8.64
CA GLN A 40 -9.77 3.12 -9.88
C GLN A 40 -8.41 2.41 -9.80
N ILE A 41 -7.76 2.45 -8.63
CA ILE A 41 -6.51 1.73 -8.38
C ILE A 41 -6.79 0.23 -8.37
N ALA A 42 -7.89 -0.20 -7.74
CA ALA A 42 -8.25 -1.60 -7.64
C ALA A 42 -8.52 -2.23 -9.02
N GLY A 43 -9.38 -1.59 -9.82
CA GLY A 43 -9.68 -2.06 -11.17
C GLY A 43 -8.43 -2.17 -12.06
N ARG A 44 -7.48 -1.23 -11.92
CA ARG A 44 -6.21 -1.31 -12.65
C ARG A 44 -5.33 -2.49 -12.19
N LEU A 45 -5.30 -2.80 -10.90
CA LEU A 45 -4.55 -3.97 -10.40
C LEU A 45 -5.12 -5.27 -10.97
N ASP A 46 -6.44 -5.36 -11.14
CA ASP A 46 -7.06 -6.54 -11.71
C ASP A 46 -6.82 -6.66 -13.22
N GLU A 47 -6.77 -5.54 -13.95
CA GLU A 47 -6.29 -5.52 -15.34
C GLU A 47 -4.85 -6.02 -15.47
N LEU A 48 -3.96 -5.63 -14.54
CA LEU A 48 -2.57 -6.09 -14.53
C LEU A 48 -2.45 -7.60 -14.25
N LYS A 49 -3.25 -8.13 -13.31
CA LYS A 49 -3.32 -9.57 -13.03
C LYS A 49 -3.92 -10.36 -14.21
N GLY A 50 -4.97 -9.83 -14.82
CA GLY A 50 -5.67 -10.46 -15.95
C GLY A 50 -4.85 -10.52 -17.24
N ASN A 51 -3.90 -9.59 -17.42
CA ASN A 51 -2.98 -9.57 -18.56
C ASN A 51 -1.78 -10.52 -18.41
N GLY A 52 -1.70 -11.30 -17.33
CA GLY A 52 -0.73 -12.38 -17.16
C GLY A 52 0.71 -11.89 -17.07
N ASP A 53 1.11 -11.44 -15.88
CA ASP A 53 2.53 -11.28 -15.55
C ASP A 53 3.22 -12.66 -15.58
N PRO A 54 4.24 -12.90 -16.45
CA PRO A 54 4.95 -14.18 -16.51
C PRO A 54 5.76 -14.50 -15.25
N THR A 55 5.89 -13.56 -14.30
CA THR A 55 6.57 -13.77 -13.01
C THR A 55 5.61 -14.00 -11.82
N ALA A 56 4.30 -13.84 -12.02
CA ALA A 56 3.32 -14.19 -10.99
C ALA A 56 3.19 -15.73 -10.90
N PRO A 57 3.28 -16.33 -9.69
CA PRO A 57 2.94 -17.74 -9.53
C PRO A 57 1.53 -17.96 -10.05
N GLN A 58 1.36 -18.90 -10.99
CA GLN A 58 0.08 -19.26 -11.57
C GLN A 58 -0.87 -19.72 -10.46
N LEU A 59 -1.70 -18.80 -9.94
CA LEU A 59 -2.89 -19.19 -9.21
C LEU A 59 -3.95 -19.63 -10.23
N ASP A 60 -4.56 -20.78 -9.94
CA ASP A 60 -5.42 -21.52 -10.86
C ASP A 60 -6.53 -20.68 -11.47
N SER A 61 -6.73 -20.90 -12.77
CA SER A 61 -7.62 -20.17 -13.70
C SER A 61 -9.12 -20.21 -13.31
N GLU A 62 -9.50 -20.98 -12.30
CA GLU A 62 -10.88 -21.03 -11.77
C GLU A 62 -11.24 -19.82 -10.89
N LEU A 63 -10.27 -19.20 -10.18
CA LEU A 63 -10.53 -18.01 -9.34
C LEU A 63 -10.95 -16.78 -10.15
N MET A 64 -10.47 -16.68 -11.39
CA MET A 64 -10.63 -15.47 -12.21
C MET A 64 -12.04 -15.28 -12.78
N LYS A 65 -12.90 -16.31 -12.72
CA LYS A 65 -14.30 -16.25 -13.21
C LYS A 65 -15.31 -15.70 -12.19
N LEU A 66 -14.95 -15.60 -10.92
CA LEU A 66 -15.84 -15.13 -9.85
C LEU A 66 -15.78 -13.61 -9.61
N ALA A 67 -14.81 -12.92 -10.22
CA ALA A 67 -14.50 -11.49 -10.01
C ALA A 67 -15.46 -10.49 -10.70
N SER A 68 -16.53 -10.95 -11.34
CA SER A 68 -17.52 -10.07 -11.96
C SER A 68 -18.84 -10.16 -11.22
N VAL A 69 -19.09 -9.27 -10.24
CA VAL A 69 -20.40 -8.66 -9.88
C VAL A 69 -20.23 -7.76 -8.62
N ASP A 70 -20.24 -6.44 -8.87
CA ASP A 70 -20.97 -5.34 -8.17
C ASP A 70 -20.67 -4.89 -6.71
N ASP A 71 -20.01 -3.72 -6.64
CA ASP A 71 -20.30 -2.42 -5.97
C ASP A 71 -20.29 -2.14 -4.44
N SER A 72 -19.49 -1.10 -4.16
CA SER A 72 -19.51 0.01 -3.18
C SER A 72 -19.19 -0.14 -1.66
N SER A 73 -18.01 0.43 -1.34
CA SER A 73 -17.71 1.40 -0.26
C SER A 73 -16.70 0.99 0.84
N SER A 74 -15.57 1.71 0.86
CA SER A 74 -14.48 1.78 1.89
C SER A 74 -13.19 1.02 1.57
N GLU A 75 -12.22 1.76 1.06
CA GLU A 75 -11.57 1.23 -0.14
C GLU A 75 -10.03 1.29 -0.13
N PHE A 76 -9.38 1.59 1.00
CA PHE A 76 -7.93 1.33 1.11
C PHE A 76 -7.63 -0.17 1.23
N GLY A 77 -8.63 -0.95 1.63
CA GLY A 77 -8.56 -2.39 1.83
C GLY A 77 -9.17 -3.23 0.72
N ALA A 78 -9.75 -2.63 -0.33
CA ALA A 78 -10.60 -3.36 -1.29
C ALA A 78 -9.87 -4.51 -2.01
N ASN A 79 -8.62 -4.31 -2.43
CA ASN A 79 -7.89 -5.36 -3.16
C ASN A 79 -7.31 -6.49 -2.26
N TRP A 80 -7.18 -6.27 -0.94
CA TRP A 80 -6.82 -7.32 0.02
C TRP A 80 -8.07 -7.99 0.61
N ALA A 81 -9.18 -7.25 0.73
CA ALA A 81 -10.44 -7.70 1.32
C ALA A 81 -11.31 -8.54 0.37
N GLU A 82 -11.31 -8.25 -0.93
CA GLU A 82 -12.16 -8.91 -1.95
C GLU A 82 -11.64 -10.27 -2.42
N ASN A 83 -10.35 -10.55 -2.18
CA ASN A 83 -9.83 -11.89 -2.35
C ASN A 83 -10.21 -12.74 -1.13
N GLU A 84 -11.49 -13.02 -0.97
CA GLU A 84 -12.01 -13.89 0.08
C GLU A 84 -11.30 -15.24 0.05
N ASP A 85 -10.89 -15.72 -1.14
CA ASP A 85 -10.06 -16.91 -1.31
C ASP A 85 -8.61 -16.75 -0.79
N PHE A 86 -7.95 -15.60 -0.99
CA PHE A 86 -6.59 -15.36 -0.47
C PHE A 86 -6.61 -15.13 1.05
N ARG A 87 -7.64 -14.43 1.55
CA ARG A 87 -7.90 -14.27 3.00
C ARG A 87 -8.32 -15.57 3.65
N SER A 88 -9.03 -16.45 2.95
CA SER A 88 -9.39 -17.80 3.42
C SER A 88 -8.19 -18.72 3.43
N THR A 89 -7.31 -18.63 2.42
CA THR A 89 -6.08 -19.43 2.32
C THR A 89 -5.04 -19.01 3.35
N LEU A 90 -4.92 -17.71 3.65
CA LEU A 90 -3.96 -17.16 4.62
C LEU A 90 -4.59 -16.79 5.98
N HIS A 91 -5.88 -17.08 6.19
CA HIS A 91 -6.66 -16.70 7.37
C HIS A 91 -6.50 -15.24 7.81
N ILE A 92 -6.45 -14.30 6.85
CA ILE A 92 -6.24 -12.87 7.12
C ILE A 92 -7.59 -12.20 7.43
N PRO A 93 -7.81 -11.66 8.65
CA PRO A 93 -9.05 -11.01 9.03
C PRO A 93 -9.25 -9.69 8.27
N ALA A 94 -10.49 -9.18 8.28
CA ALA A 94 -10.77 -7.87 7.68
C ALA A 94 -9.97 -6.78 8.42
N PRO A 95 -9.62 -5.67 7.76
CA PRO A 95 -9.09 -4.52 8.47
C PRO A 95 -10.00 -4.17 9.65
N PRO A 96 -9.46 -4.08 10.88
CA PRO A 96 -10.29 -3.79 12.05
C PRO A 96 -10.83 -2.37 11.98
N GLU A 97 -12.02 -2.16 12.54
CA GLU A 97 -12.51 -0.80 12.79
C GLU A 97 -11.61 -0.08 13.81
N VAL A 98 -11.53 1.24 13.69
CA VAL A 98 -10.81 2.05 14.69
C VAL A 98 -11.51 1.87 16.04
N PRO A 99 -10.77 1.60 17.13
CA PRO A 99 -11.37 1.40 18.44
C PRO A 99 -12.19 2.62 18.90
N ASN A 100 -13.43 2.36 19.33
CA ASN A 100 -14.27 3.37 19.97
C ASN A 100 -13.99 3.43 21.48
N GLY A 101 -14.19 4.59 22.11
CA GLY A 101 -14.07 4.75 23.57
C GLY A 101 -12.66 4.98 24.11
N LEU A 102 -11.69 5.33 23.25
CA LEU A 102 -10.37 5.77 23.70
C LEU A 102 -10.48 7.09 24.46
N SER A 103 -9.83 7.20 25.62
CA SER A 103 -9.64 8.50 26.25
C SER A 103 -8.82 9.42 25.34
N PRO A 104 -8.89 10.76 25.48
CA PRO A 104 -8.10 11.67 24.66
C PRO A 104 -6.60 11.37 24.67
N ALA A 105 -6.05 10.94 25.81
CA ALA A 105 -4.65 10.55 25.93
C ALA A 105 -4.33 9.26 25.16
N GLN A 106 -5.19 8.23 25.27
CA GLN A 106 -5.02 6.97 24.52
C GLN A 106 -5.18 7.18 23.01
N ALA A 107 -6.14 8.00 22.60
CA ALA A 107 -6.33 8.34 21.19
C ALA A 107 -5.11 9.06 20.61
N ALA A 108 -4.50 9.98 21.38
CA ALA A 108 -3.26 10.64 20.99
C ALA A 108 -2.09 9.65 20.85
N GLN A 109 -1.88 8.77 21.84
CA GLN A 109 -0.83 7.74 21.79
C GLN A 109 -1.01 6.78 20.61
N PHE A 110 -2.25 6.32 20.38
CA PHE A 110 -2.56 5.45 19.26
C PHE A 110 -2.32 6.15 17.91
N SER A 111 -2.71 7.42 17.81
CA SER A 111 -2.47 8.23 16.61
C SER A 111 -0.98 8.43 16.34
N GLU A 112 -0.17 8.64 17.38
CA GLU A 112 1.28 8.80 17.26
C GLU A 112 1.95 7.53 16.72
N ILE A 113 1.54 6.35 17.20
CA ILE A 113 2.05 5.07 16.66
C ILE A 113 1.67 4.93 15.19
N LEU A 114 0.41 5.18 14.83
CA LEU A 114 -0.04 5.08 13.43
C LEU A 114 0.62 6.11 12.53
N GLU A 115 0.85 7.33 13.01
CA GLU A 115 1.57 8.38 12.28
C GLU A 115 3.03 7.98 12.03
N PHE A 116 3.71 7.46 13.04
CA PHE A 116 5.06 6.93 12.90
C PHE A 116 5.14 5.83 11.82
N LEU A 117 4.23 4.85 11.88
CA LEU A 117 4.17 3.75 10.91
C LEU A 117 3.86 4.27 9.49
N HIS A 118 2.93 5.23 9.37
CA HIS A 118 2.59 5.85 8.11
C HIS A 118 3.79 6.59 7.49
N LEU A 119 4.50 7.39 8.29
CA LEU A 119 5.68 8.13 7.84
C LEU A 119 6.83 7.20 7.44
N ARG A 120 7.08 6.13 8.21
CA ARG A 120 8.12 5.14 7.88
C ARG A 120 7.80 4.41 6.58
N THR A 121 6.55 3.96 6.41
CA THR A 121 6.09 3.30 5.18
C THR A 121 6.22 4.23 3.97
N ARG A 122 5.83 5.50 4.11
CA ARG A 122 5.98 6.51 3.05
C ARG A 122 7.44 6.71 2.64
N SER A 123 8.36 6.74 3.61
CA SER A 123 9.79 6.85 3.33
C SER A 123 10.33 5.66 2.55
N LEU A 124 9.85 4.45 2.85
CA LEU A 124 10.23 3.23 2.13
C LEU A 124 9.73 3.24 0.69
N ILE A 125 8.45 3.59 0.50
CA ILE A 125 7.84 3.69 -0.83
C ILE A 125 8.54 4.76 -1.69
N HIS A 126 8.97 5.87 -1.08
CA HIS A 126 9.68 6.94 -1.82
C HIS A 126 10.98 6.46 -2.47
N ALA A 127 11.62 5.45 -1.88
CA ALA A 127 12.90 4.93 -2.36
C ALA A 127 12.74 3.85 -3.45
N ILE A 128 11.50 3.50 -3.81
CA ILE A 128 11.18 2.56 -4.87
C ILE A 128 10.91 3.34 -6.15
N THR A 129 11.63 3.00 -7.21
CA THR A 129 11.37 3.51 -8.56
C THR A 129 10.51 2.47 -9.29
N ALA A 130 9.30 2.86 -9.72
CA ALA A 130 8.45 1.96 -10.49
C ALA A 130 8.66 2.21 -11.99
N PRO A 131 8.95 1.18 -12.80
CA PRO A 131 9.19 1.36 -14.23
C PRO A 131 7.93 1.80 -14.98
N THR A 132 8.13 2.42 -16.14
CA THR A 132 7.07 3.08 -16.92
C THR A 132 6.18 2.09 -17.68
N ASP A 133 6.70 0.91 -18.00
CA ASP A 133 6.00 -0.15 -18.73
C ASP A 133 5.02 -0.91 -17.84
N GLY A 134 5.31 -1.04 -16.54
CA GLY A 134 4.46 -1.75 -15.57
C GLY A 134 4.85 -3.22 -15.40
N GLU A 135 6.10 -3.59 -15.68
CA GLU A 135 6.58 -4.97 -15.50
C GLU A 135 6.82 -5.31 -14.03
N SER A 136 7.76 -4.64 -13.34
CA SER A 136 8.09 -4.93 -11.94
C SER A 136 8.79 -3.76 -11.26
N ALA A 137 8.36 -3.39 -10.05
CA ALA A 137 9.07 -2.38 -9.26
C ALA A 137 10.31 -3.01 -8.60
N GLU A 138 11.48 -2.41 -8.84
CA GLU A 138 12.72 -2.84 -8.19
C GLU A 138 12.87 -2.16 -6.83
N ILE A 139 13.04 -2.96 -5.78
CA ILE A 139 13.32 -2.47 -4.42
C ILE A 139 14.81 -2.69 -4.16
N PRO A 140 15.63 -1.64 -3.96
CA PRO A 140 17.02 -1.85 -3.65
C PRO A 140 17.17 -2.54 -2.30
N PHE A 141 18.21 -3.38 -2.15
CA PHE A 141 18.34 -4.29 -1.01
C PHE A 141 18.35 -3.58 0.34
N THR A 142 18.88 -2.36 0.42
CA THR A 142 18.85 -1.53 1.63
C THR A 142 17.42 -1.18 2.06
N GLN A 143 16.57 -0.79 1.12
CA GLN A 143 15.16 -0.48 1.37
C GLN A 143 14.37 -1.74 1.73
N TRP A 144 14.73 -2.87 1.14
CA TRP A 144 14.19 -4.17 1.53
C TRP A 144 14.51 -4.50 2.99
N GLN A 145 15.75 -4.29 3.43
CA GLN A 145 16.12 -4.47 4.84
C GLN A 145 15.35 -3.51 5.76
N ASP A 146 15.21 -2.24 5.37
CA ASP A 146 14.42 -1.27 6.14
C ASP A 146 12.93 -1.67 6.27
N LEU A 147 12.38 -2.39 5.28
CA LEU A 147 11.03 -2.95 5.33
C LEU A 147 10.93 -4.12 6.31
N LEU A 148 11.92 -5.02 6.33
CA LEU A 148 12.00 -6.12 7.30
C LEU A 148 12.17 -5.60 8.73
N ASP A 149 12.93 -4.52 8.92
CA ASP A 149 13.07 -3.86 10.22
C ASP A 149 11.74 -3.26 10.70
N LEU A 150 10.96 -2.64 9.80
CA LEU A 150 9.61 -2.16 10.12
C LEU A 150 8.67 -3.30 10.52
N GLN A 151 8.73 -4.45 9.85
CA GLN A 151 7.98 -5.65 10.23
C GLN A 151 8.38 -6.17 11.62
N SER A 152 9.68 -6.17 11.92
CA SER A 152 10.19 -6.58 13.24
C SER A 152 9.67 -5.66 14.35
N LEU A 153 9.69 -4.35 14.12
CA LEU A 153 9.14 -3.36 15.06
C LEU A 153 7.63 -3.54 15.29
N LEU A 154 6.87 -3.81 14.24
CA LEU A 154 5.43 -4.11 14.36
C LEU A 154 5.18 -5.34 15.23
N ALA A 155 5.97 -6.41 15.04
CA ALA A 155 5.87 -7.61 15.87
C ALA A 155 6.15 -7.31 17.35
N GLU A 156 7.14 -6.46 17.64
CA GLU A 156 7.42 -6.03 19.02
C GLU A 156 6.26 -5.24 19.63
N TYR A 157 5.63 -4.32 18.88
CA TYR A 157 4.47 -3.58 19.35
C TYR A 157 3.27 -4.51 19.60
N LEU A 158 3.00 -5.44 18.70
CA LEU A 158 1.93 -6.42 18.88
C LEU A 158 2.15 -7.26 20.14
N ARG A 159 3.39 -7.71 20.39
CA ARG A 159 3.73 -8.44 21.61
C ARG A 159 3.51 -7.59 22.87
N LYS A 160 4.04 -6.36 22.91
CA LYS A 160 3.89 -5.45 24.06
C LYS A 160 2.42 -5.13 24.37
N MET A 161 1.58 -5.03 23.34
CA MET A 161 0.14 -4.80 23.51
C MET A 161 -0.62 -6.07 23.93
N GLY A 162 -0.21 -7.25 23.45
CA GLY A 162 -0.84 -8.53 23.77
C GLY A 162 -0.45 -9.11 25.14
N GLU A 163 0.74 -8.80 25.63
CA GLU A 163 1.32 -9.30 26.88
C GLU A 163 1.65 -8.13 27.85
N PRO A 164 0.66 -7.36 28.32
CA PRO A 164 0.94 -6.23 29.20
C PRO A 164 1.44 -6.71 30.57
N GLY A 165 2.74 -6.56 30.84
CA GLY A 165 3.36 -6.82 32.15
C GLY A 165 4.45 -7.90 32.20
N GLU A 166 4.81 -8.53 31.08
CA GLU A 166 6.02 -9.35 30.98
C GLU A 166 7.19 -8.47 30.48
N GLU A 167 7.90 -7.82 31.42
CA GLU A 167 9.22 -7.23 31.20
C GLU A 167 10.34 -8.17 31.69
#